data_AF-A0A512UD54-F1
#
_entry.id   AF-A0A512UD54-F1
#
_cell.length_a   1.000
_cell.length_b   1.000
_cell.length_c   1.000
_cell.angle_alpha   90.00
_cell.angle_beta   90.00
_cell.angle_gamma   90.00
#
_symmetry.space_group_name_H-M   'P 1'
#
loop_
_entity.id
_entity.type
_entity.pdbx_description
1 polymer ?
#
loop_
_entity_poly.entity_id
_entity_poly.type
_entity_poly.pdbx_seq_one_letter_code
_entity_poly.pdbx_strand_id
1 'polypeptide(L)'
;MGTIFGGDTLYELRTSLQLAELERNGGMSPRVSPLVHLNDVGSLLNRAGFSMLTIDTEDIVVGGYPDLVAMCTDLQHMGEQNSLIARANSLPRDVLLAANEICKSLHGERGLDGEVTIPATFNVIFMIGWKKSETQPQPLARGSGQVNLKDVLQ
;
A
#
# COMPACT_ATOMS: atom_id res chain seq x y z
N MET A 1 14.38 12.34 -0.76
CA MET A 1 13.19 11.85 -1.46
C MET A 1 13.23 10.33 -1.41
N GLY A 2 12.11 9.70 -1.09
CA GLY A 2 11.99 8.25 -1.03
C GLY A 2 10.60 7.81 -1.48
N THR A 3 10.52 6.56 -1.89
CA THR A 3 9.28 5.91 -2.32
C THR A 3 9.24 4.52 -1.72
N ILE A 4 8.11 4.14 -1.15
CA ILE A 4 7.90 2.82 -0.54
C ILE A 4 6.46 2.36 -0.76
N PHE A 5 6.23 1.04 -0.72
CA PHE A 5 4.88 0.48 -0.73
C PHE A 5 4.20 0.66 0.63
N GLY A 6 2.95 1.10 0.59
CA GLY A 6 2.12 1.35 1.77
C GLY A 6 1.17 0.21 2.10
N GLY A 7 0.50 0.37 3.24
CA GLY A 7 -0.35 -0.61 3.91
C GLY A 7 -1.40 -1.29 3.04
N ASP A 8 -1.91 -0.59 2.03
CA ASP A 8 -3.01 -1.06 1.17
C ASP A 8 -2.54 -1.78 -0.10
N THR A 9 -1.24 -1.98 -0.27
CA THR A 9 -0.70 -2.75 -1.39
C THR A 9 -1.13 -4.21 -1.32
N LEU A 10 -1.63 -4.73 -2.44
CA LEU A 10 -2.10 -6.09 -2.66
C LEU A 10 -3.13 -6.53 -1.61
N TYR A 11 -4.04 -5.63 -1.24
CA TYR A 11 -5.09 -5.93 -0.27
C TYR A 11 -6.02 -7.04 -0.80
N GLU A 12 -6.18 -7.16 -2.11
CA GLU A 12 -6.95 -8.22 -2.79
C GLU A 12 -6.33 -9.59 -2.52
N LEU A 13 -5.02 -9.72 -2.74
CA LEU A 13 -4.27 -10.95 -2.47
C LEU A 13 -4.31 -11.31 -0.99
N ARG A 14 -4.05 -10.32 -0.12
CA ARG A 14 -3.98 -10.49 1.34
C ARG A 14 -5.30 -11.01 1.89
N THR A 15 -6.40 -10.37 1.54
CA THR A 15 -7.74 -10.72 2.02
C THR A 15 -8.14 -12.11 1.51
N SER A 16 -7.87 -12.41 0.23
CA SER A 16 -8.23 -13.69 -0.37
C SER A 16 -7.46 -14.86 0.23
N LEU A 17 -6.15 -14.70 0.50
CA LEU A 17 -5.34 -15.72 1.17
C LEU A 17 -5.77 -15.92 2.62
N GLN A 18 -6.08 -14.85 3.34
CA GLN A 18 -6.56 -14.91 4.73
C GLN A 18 -7.88 -15.69 4.83
N LEU A 19 -8.83 -15.40 3.95
CA LEU A 19 -10.11 -16.12 3.90
C LEU A 19 -9.93 -17.59 3.51
N ALA A 20 -9.10 -17.88 2.51
CA ALA A 20 -8.83 -19.24 2.06
C ALA A 20 -8.17 -20.09 3.16
N GLU A 21 -7.19 -19.56 3.89
CA GLU A 21 -6.55 -20.29 4.99
C GLU A 21 -7.50 -20.48 6.18
N LEU A 22 -8.32 -19.48 6.48
CA LEU A 22 -9.32 -19.59 7.53
C LEU A 22 -10.32 -20.72 7.24
N GLU A 23 -10.81 -20.81 6.00
CA GLU A 23 -11.75 -21.85 5.57
C GLU A 23 -11.11 -23.25 5.56
N ARG A 24 -9.87 -23.38 5.07
CA ARG A 24 -9.23 -24.68 4.82
C ARG A 24 -8.46 -25.23 6.01
N ASN A 25 -7.75 -24.36 6.73
CA ASN A 25 -6.80 -24.75 7.78
C ASN A 25 -7.30 -24.39 9.19
N GLY A 26 -8.40 -23.63 9.31
CA GLY A 26 -8.92 -23.17 10.61
C GLY A 26 -8.02 -22.15 11.31
N GLY A 27 -7.09 -21.54 10.58
CA GLY A 27 -6.13 -20.55 11.07
C GLY A 27 -5.47 -19.82 9.92
N MET A 28 -4.72 -18.75 10.21
CA MET A 28 -4.07 -17.92 9.18
C MET A 28 -2.57 -17.82 9.44
N SER A 29 -1.79 -17.97 8.37
CA SER A 29 -0.36 -17.68 8.35
C SER A 29 -0.13 -16.26 7.82
N PRO A 30 0.90 -15.54 8.28
CA PRO A 30 1.24 -14.25 7.70
C PRO A 30 1.83 -14.44 6.30
N ARG A 31 0.97 -14.40 5.27
CA ARG A 31 1.33 -14.62 3.86
C ARG A 31 1.87 -13.38 3.16
N VAL A 32 1.41 -12.21 3.56
CA VAL A 32 1.85 -10.91 3.05
C VAL A 32 2.63 -10.18 4.14
N SER A 33 3.76 -9.59 3.79
CA SER A 33 4.58 -8.81 4.72
C SER A 33 3.78 -7.60 5.24
N PRO A 34 3.96 -7.20 6.52
CA PRO A 34 3.38 -5.96 7.01
C PRO A 34 4.00 -4.78 6.26
N LEU A 35 3.15 -3.89 5.76
CA LEU A 35 3.54 -2.67 5.07
C LEU A 35 3.25 -1.46 5.94
N VAL A 36 3.88 -0.34 5.63
CA VAL A 36 3.86 0.85 6.48
C VAL A 36 2.60 1.68 6.23
N HIS A 37 2.05 2.30 7.27
CA HIS A 37 0.99 3.28 7.12
C HIS A 37 1.55 4.70 6.95
N LEU A 38 0.75 5.58 6.33
CA LEU A 38 1.14 6.97 6.08
C LEU A 38 1.66 7.72 7.34
N ASN A 39 0.97 7.50 8.46
CA ASN A 39 1.29 8.14 9.74
C ASN A 39 2.66 7.71 10.30
N ASP A 40 3.07 6.47 10.03
CA ASP A 40 4.35 5.93 10.49
C ASP A 40 5.51 6.60 9.73
N VAL A 41 5.32 6.87 8.43
CA VAL A 41 6.31 7.58 7.59
C VAL A 41 6.53 9.00 8.09
N GLY A 42 5.46 9.74 8.40
CA GLY A 42 5.57 11.09 8.95
C GLY A 42 6.27 11.12 10.31
N SER A 43 5.95 10.16 11.17
CA SER A 43 6.61 10.01 12.47
C SER A 43 8.10 9.67 12.32
N LEU A 44 8.44 8.78 11.38
CA LEU A 44 9.81 8.37 11.08
C LEU A 44 10.66 9.55 10.58
N LEU A 45 10.16 10.31 9.61
CA LEU A 45 10.90 11.44 9.03
C LEU A 45 11.12 12.57 10.03
N ASN A 46 10.13 12.86 10.87
CA ASN A 46 10.28 13.83 11.97
C ASN A 46 11.34 13.36 12.97
N ARG A 47 11.32 12.08 13.37
CA ARG A 47 12.35 11.51 14.26
C ARG A 47 13.74 11.51 13.65
N ALA A 48 13.84 11.34 12.33
CA ALA A 48 15.09 11.44 11.58
C ALA A 48 15.60 12.89 11.42
N GLY A 49 14.84 13.89 11.90
CA GLY A 49 15.27 15.30 11.92
C GLY A 49 14.99 16.07 10.61
N PHE A 50 14.20 15.50 9.70
CA PHE A 50 13.73 16.22 8.52
C PHE A 50 12.64 17.24 8.90
N SER A 51 12.50 18.28 8.08
CA SER A 51 11.53 19.36 8.19
C SER A 51 10.88 19.61 6.83
N MET A 52 9.78 20.39 6.79
CA MET A 52 9.01 20.62 5.56
C MET A 52 8.67 19.30 4.86
N LEU A 53 8.02 18.41 5.59
CA LEU A 53 7.64 17.10 5.08
C LEU A 53 6.45 17.23 4.13
N THR A 54 6.62 16.74 2.91
CA THR A 54 5.53 16.49 1.98
C THR A 54 5.45 14.99 1.80
N ILE A 55 4.31 14.42 2.18
CA ILE A 55 4.05 12.99 2.04
C ILE A 55 2.75 12.88 1.25
N ASP A 56 2.80 12.10 0.18
CA ASP A 56 1.69 11.87 -0.74
C ASP A 56 1.53 10.38 -1.00
N THR A 57 0.33 9.96 -1.38
CA THR A 57 0.01 8.56 -1.65
C THR A 57 -0.75 8.43 -2.95
N GLU A 58 -0.34 7.46 -3.75
CA GLU A 58 -1.01 7.13 -5.01
C GLU A 58 -1.32 5.63 -5.05
N ASP A 59 -2.54 5.30 -5.44
CA ASP A 59 -2.95 3.92 -5.70
C ASP A 59 -2.79 3.61 -7.19
N ILE A 60 -1.88 2.71 -7.50
CA ILE A 60 -1.63 2.22 -8.85
C ILE A 60 -2.31 0.87 -9.00
N VAL A 61 -3.42 0.84 -9.74
CA VAL A 61 -4.15 -0.41 -10.02
C VAL A 61 -3.60 -1.03 -11.30
N VAL A 62 -2.90 -2.15 -11.15
CA VAL A 62 -2.45 -2.98 -12.27
C VAL A 62 -3.52 -4.03 -12.54
N GLY A 63 -4.37 -3.77 -13.53
CA GLY A 63 -5.46 -4.68 -13.94
C GLY A 63 -5.01 -5.79 -14.89
N GLY A 64 -5.87 -6.78 -15.08
CA GLY A 64 -5.74 -7.77 -16.15
C GLY A 64 -5.05 -9.08 -15.78
N TYR A 65 -4.81 -9.37 -14.50
CA TYR A 65 -4.26 -10.68 -14.13
C TYR A 65 -5.29 -11.80 -14.36
N PRO A 66 -4.95 -12.89 -15.06
CA PRO A 66 -5.90 -13.97 -15.33
C PRO A 66 -6.21 -14.82 -14.08
N ASP A 67 -5.24 -14.93 -13.17
CA ASP A 67 -5.34 -15.68 -11.92
C ASP A 67 -4.29 -15.20 -10.90
N LEU A 68 -4.44 -15.64 -9.66
CA LEU A 68 -3.49 -15.35 -8.59
C LEU A 68 -2.11 -15.99 -8.81
N VAL A 69 -2.00 -17.03 -9.64
CA VAL A 69 -0.73 -17.71 -9.90
C VAL A 69 0.16 -16.80 -10.73
N ALA A 70 -0.37 -16.24 -11.82
CA ALA A 70 0.30 -15.25 -12.67
C ALA A 70 0.74 -14.04 -11.85
N MET A 71 -0.14 -13.50 -11.00
CA MET A 71 0.20 -12.40 -10.12
C MET A 71 1.31 -12.77 -9.13
N CYS A 72 1.25 -13.94 -8.49
CA CYS A 72 2.32 -14.42 -7.60
C CYS A 72 3.66 -14.59 -8.33
N THR A 73 3.64 -15.07 -9.58
CA THR A 73 4.84 -15.20 -10.41
C THR A 73 5.46 -13.84 -10.71
N ASP A 74 4.66 -12.83 -11.05
CA ASP A 74 5.15 -11.48 -11.26
C ASP A 74 5.75 -10.88 -9.98
N LEU A 75 5.08 -11.05 -8.84
CA LEU A 75 5.62 -10.60 -7.54
C LEU A 75 6.96 -11.27 -7.21
N GLN A 76 7.13 -12.55 -7.56
CA GLN A 76 8.42 -13.23 -7.40
C GLN A 76 9.51 -12.62 -8.29
N HIS A 77 9.19 -12.25 -9.53
CA HIS A 77 10.12 -11.57 -10.43
C HIS A 77 10.44 -10.13 -9.99
N MET A 78 9.50 -9.45 -9.34
CA MET A 78 9.70 -8.13 -8.74
C MET A 78 10.58 -8.18 -7.46
N GLY A 79 10.79 -9.36 -6.90
CA GLY A 79 11.47 -9.53 -5.60
C GLY A 79 10.59 -9.24 -4.40
N GLU A 80 9.28 -9.08 -4.59
CA GLU A 80 8.27 -8.83 -3.54
C GLU A 80 7.85 -10.14 -2.84
N GLN A 81 8.84 -10.90 -2.38
CA GLN A 81 8.62 -12.12 -1.61
C GLN A 81 8.45 -11.81 -0.11
N ASN A 82 7.70 -12.67 0.58
CA ASN A 82 7.50 -12.55 2.02
C ASN A 82 8.81 -12.70 2.79
N SER A 83 9.20 -11.66 3.54
CA SER A 83 10.47 -11.57 4.26
C SER A 83 10.36 -11.93 5.75
N LEU A 84 9.17 -12.31 6.24
CA LEU A 84 8.96 -12.64 7.65
C LEU A 84 9.68 -13.92 8.05
N ILE A 85 10.18 -13.95 9.29
CA ILE A 85 10.82 -15.14 9.90
C ILE A 85 9.76 -16.21 10.19
N ALA A 86 8.59 -15.81 10.70
CA ALA A 86 7.49 -16.71 11.05
C ALA A 86 6.59 -17.06 9.85
N ARG A 87 7.05 -16.88 8.61
CA ARG A 87 6.25 -17.19 7.42
C ARG A 87 6.11 -18.69 7.22
N ALA A 88 4.97 -19.11 6.66
CA ALA A 88 4.86 -20.44 6.09
C ALA A 88 5.73 -20.56 4.83
N ASN A 89 6.58 -21.59 4.78
CA ASN A 89 7.53 -21.81 3.69
C ASN A 89 6.87 -22.25 2.37
N SER A 90 5.68 -22.83 2.43
CA SER A 90 4.94 -23.30 1.26
C SER A 90 3.50 -22.83 1.31
N LEU A 91 2.93 -22.53 0.15
CA LEU A 91 1.50 -22.28 -0.03
C LEU A 91 0.86 -23.57 -0.56
N PRO A 92 -0.02 -24.22 0.23
CA PRO A 92 -0.74 -25.40 -0.22
C PRO A 92 -1.58 -25.10 -1.47
N ARG A 93 -1.64 -26.07 -2.40
CA ARG A 93 -2.31 -25.90 -3.70
C ARG A 93 -3.81 -25.68 -3.55
N ASP A 94 -4.43 -26.36 -2.60
CA ASP A 94 -5.84 -26.20 -2.24
C ASP A 94 -6.14 -24.80 -1.72
N VAL A 95 -5.28 -24.23 -0.87
CA VAL A 95 -5.39 -22.84 -0.40
C VAL A 95 -5.25 -21.86 -1.56
N LEU A 96 -4.28 -22.06 -2.45
CA LEU A 96 -4.07 -21.18 -3.61
C LEU A 96 -5.28 -21.19 -4.56
N LEU A 97 -5.86 -22.38 -4.81
CA LEU A 97 -7.06 -22.51 -5.64
C LEU A 97 -8.27 -21.84 -4.98
N ALA A 98 -8.48 -22.06 -3.68
CA ALA A 98 -9.56 -21.40 -2.94
C ALA A 98 -9.38 -19.87 -2.92
N ALA A 99 -8.17 -19.38 -2.67
CA ALA A 99 -7.85 -17.96 -2.69
C ALA A 99 -8.11 -17.35 -4.07
N ASN A 100 -7.82 -18.07 -5.16
CA ASN A 100 -8.07 -17.59 -6.51
C ASN A 100 -9.56 -17.36 -6.76
N GLU A 101 -10.41 -18.32 -6.39
CA GLU A 101 -11.86 -18.19 -6.56
C GLU A 101 -12.43 -17.09 -5.65
N ILE A 102 -11.96 -17.00 -4.40
CA ILE A 102 -12.34 -15.94 -3.48
C ILE A 102 -11.96 -14.58 -4.07
N CYS A 103 -10.74 -14.43 -4.58
CA CYS A 103 -10.27 -13.17 -5.16
C CYS A 103 -11.10 -12.76 -6.37
N LYS A 104 -11.38 -13.69 -7.29
CA LYS A 104 -12.26 -13.44 -8.44
C LYS A 104 -13.68 -13.07 -8.02
N SER A 105 -14.19 -13.66 -6.95
CA SER A 105 -15.54 -13.35 -6.44
C SER A 105 -15.65 -11.97 -5.79
N LEU A 106 -14.60 -11.54 -5.07
CA LEU A 106 -14.60 -10.31 -4.28
C LEU A 106 -14.08 -9.09 -5.06
N HIS A 107 -13.07 -9.30 -5.89
CA HIS A 107 -12.30 -8.26 -6.56
C HIS A 107 -12.27 -8.43 -8.08
N GLY A 108 -12.86 -9.49 -8.63
CA GLY A 108 -12.80 -9.78 -10.06
C GLY A 108 -13.50 -8.72 -10.91
N GLU A 109 -12.78 -8.22 -11.91
CA GLU A 109 -13.29 -7.29 -12.90
C GLU A 109 -13.62 -8.04 -14.19
N ARG A 110 -14.81 -7.79 -14.74
CA ARG A 110 -15.24 -8.37 -16.02
C ARG A 110 -14.70 -7.52 -17.17
N GLY A 111 -13.81 -8.10 -17.95
CA GLY A 111 -13.35 -7.51 -19.20
C GLY A 111 -14.46 -7.45 -20.26
N LEU A 112 -14.19 -6.71 -21.33
CA LEU A 112 -15.10 -6.60 -22.49
C LEU A 112 -15.36 -7.96 -23.16
N ASP A 113 -14.39 -8.88 -23.07
CA ASP A 113 -14.46 -10.23 -23.62
C ASP A 113 -15.23 -11.23 -22.72
N GLY A 114 -15.71 -10.77 -21.55
CA GLY A 114 -16.45 -11.60 -20.58
C GLY A 114 -15.55 -12.38 -19.60
N GLU A 115 -14.23 -12.36 -19.80
CA GLU A 115 -13.24 -12.95 -18.88
C GLU A 115 -13.15 -12.17 -17.57
N VAL A 116 -13.01 -12.89 -16.46
CA VAL A 116 -12.83 -12.30 -15.12
C VAL A 116 -11.34 -12.19 -14.84
N THR A 117 -10.88 -10.95 -14.70
CA THR A 117 -9.49 -10.63 -14.35
C THR A 117 -9.41 -10.10 -12.93
N ILE A 118 -8.22 -10.20 -12.33
CA ILE A 118 -7.95 -9.75 -10.96
C ILE A 118 -7.13 -8.45 -11.03
N PRO A 119 -7.54 -7.39 -10.34
CA PRO A 119 -6.71 -6.20 -10.17
C PRO A 119 -5.68 -6.42 -9.06
N ALA A 120 -4.49 -5.86 -9.25
CA ALA A 120 -3.45 -5.77 -8.25
C ALA A 120 -3.23 -4.30 -7.89
N THR A 121 -3.66 -3.89 -6.69
CA THR A 121 -3.47 -2.50 -6.25
C THR A 121 -2.13 -2.33 -5.54
N PHE A 122 -1.32 -1.38 -6.00
CA PHE A 122 -0.08 -0.97 -5.34
C PHE A 122 -0.27 0.41 -4.76
N ASN A 123 -0.32 0.50 -3.44
CA ASN A 123 -0.33 1.78 -2.74
C ASN A 123 1.12 2.27 -2.61
N VAL A 124 1.45 3.38 -3.27
CA VAL A 124 2.80 3.94 -3.31
C VAL A 124 2.83 5.22 -2.50
N ILE A 125 3.69 5.24 -1.47
CA ILE A 125 3.90 6.41 -0.62
C ILE A 125 5.13 7.16 -1.11
N PHE A 126 4.94 8.40 -1.54
CA PHE A 126 5.99 9.33 -1.90
C PHE A 126 6.30 10.24 -0.72
N MET A 127 7.59 10.40 -0.42
CA MET A 127 8.01 11.26 0.68
C MET A 127 9.19 12.16 0.31
N ILE A 128 9.03 13.44 0.64
CA ILE A 128 10.06 14.47 0.49
C ILE A 128 10.20 15.18 1.83
N GLY A 129 11.45 15.32 2.29
CA GLY A 129 11.78 16.02 3.52
C GLY A 129 13.11 16.74 3.35
N TRP A 130 13.20 17.91 3.98
CA TRP A 130 14.36 18.79 3.91
C TRP A 130 15.12 18.79 5.23
N LYS A 131 16.44 18.71 5.15
CA LYS A 131 17.28 18.99 6.31
C LYS A 131 17.07 20.44 6.73
N LYS A 132 16.96 20.69 8.04
CA LYS A 132 16.85 22.05 8.58
C LYS A 132 18.04 22.89 8.14
N SER A 133 17.76 24.11 7.67
CA SER A 133 18.76 25.14 7.37
C SER A 133 18.59 26.30 8.34
N GLU A 134 19.68 26.99 8.71
CA GLU A 134 19.62 28.22 9.51
C GLU A 134 18.91 29.35 8.76
N THR A 135 18.94 29.32 7.43
CA THR A 135 18.27 30.32 6.56
C THR A 135 16.81 29.96 6.24
N GLN A 136 16.25 28.94 6.89
CA GLN A 136 14.90 28.48 6.60
C GLN A 136 13.85 29.52 7.06
N PRO A 137 12.88 29.89 6.22
CA PRO A 137 11.81 30.82 6.59
C PRO A 137 11.05 30.29 7.81
N GLN A 138 10.96 31.11 8.86
CA GLN A 138 10.17 30.80 10.05
C GLN A 138 8.74 31.31 9.85
N PRO A 139 7.71 30.58 10.32
CA PRO A 139 6.35 31.10 10.34
C PRO A 139 6.29 32.40 11.14
N LEU A 140 5.56 33.38 10.62
CA LEU A 140 5.37 34.66 11.29
C LEU A 140 4.66 34.47 12.64
N ALA A 141 4.91 35.39 13.56
CA ALA A 141 4.27 35.38 14.86
C ALA A 141 2.74 35.41 14.73
N ARG A 142 2.03 34.60 15.53
CA ARG A 142 0.57 34.63 15.57
C ARG A 142 0.08 36.07 15.84
N GLY A 143 -0.85 36.54 15.02
CA GLY A 143 -1.39 37.91 15.10
C GLY A 143 -0.69 38.94 14.22
N SER A 144 0.30 38.57 13.42
CA SER A 144 1.00 39.48 12.49
C SER A 144 0.25 39.73 11.17
N GLY A 145 -1.04 39.41 11.08
CA GLY A 145 -1.83 39.62 9.87
C GLY A 145 -2.03 41.10 9.60
N GLN A 146 -1.63 41.58 8.42
CA GLN A 146 -1.75 43.00 8.05
C GLN A 146 -3.06 43.33 7.32
N VAL A 147 -3.75 42.32 6.79
CA VAL A 147 -4.95 42.48 5.96
C VAL A 147 -6.06 41.60 6.51
N ASN A 148 -7.28 42.14 6.58
CA ASN A 148 -8.45 41.39 6.98
C ASN A 148 -8.93 40.51 5.83
N LEU A 149 -9.00 39.19 6.04
CA LEU A 149 -9.45 38.25 5.00
C LEU A 149 -10.88 38.51 4.52
N LYS A 150 -11.73 39.16 5.34
CA LYS A 150 -13.10 39.51 4.97
C LYS A 150 -13.15 40.50 3.80
N ASP A 151 -12.16 41.38 3.69
CA ASP A 151 -12.14 42.44 2.67
C ASP A 151 -11.59 41.95 1.32
N VAL A 152 -10.98 40.75 1.29
CA VAL A 152 -10.31 40.17 0.11
C VAL A 152 -11.12 39.04 -0.55
N LEU A 153 -11.95 38.33 0.22
CA LEU A 153 -12.68 37.14 -0.23
C LEU A 153 -14.16 37.40 -0.59
N GLN A 154 -14.57 38.66 -0.75
CA GLN A 154 -15.91 39.03 -1.24
C GLN A 154 -16.02 38.99 -2.76
#